data_AF-A0A841H7V4-F1
#
_entry.id   AF-A0A841H7V4-F1
#
_cell.length_a   1.000
_cell.length_b   1.000
_cell.length_c   1.000
_cell.angle_alpha   90.00
_cell.angle_beta   90.00
_cell.angle_gamma   90.00
#
_symmetry.space_group_name_H-M   'P 1'
#
loop_
_entity.id
_entity.type
_entity.pdbx_description
1 polymer ?
#
loop_
_entity_poly.entity_id
_entity_poly.type
_entity_poly.pdbx_seq_one_letter_code
_entity_poly.pdbx_strand_id
1 'polypeptide(L)'
;MTRSVLVPSSLVREAEDKREATRKLGYVARAAAVFRIDRVVVFPDEDGERQWGGGFVETVLRYAATPPYLRKEAFDTRDELAYAGVLPPLRLSSWTGSDSSGSGSLRQGIVTQVGSEGRVRVNCGMQHPISLHEPPGMAVSEGERVTIRVSSRRPVRAKLVDDPLPGFSVERTGLGDALDRSDAGVRIATSRHGEPLSVASLGGYRERIARDGVTVAFGAPERGLPPMLGVSADAVNESVTDSSADAPARFDAWLNTIPDQGSEVVRTEEAVLATLGSLTLTE
;
A
#
# COMPACT_ATOMS: atom_id res chain seq x y z
N MET A 1 0.69 -9.51 11.23
CA MET A 1 -0.21 -8.37 11.41
C MET A 1 -0.12 -7.48 10.21
N THR A 2 -1.24 -6.93 9.78
CA THR A 2 -1.34 -6.11 8.56
C THR A 2 -0.78 -4.71 8.81
N ARG A 3 -0.04 -4.19 7.84
CA ARG A 3 0.43 -2.81 7.78
C ARG A 3 -0.17 -2.13 6.57
N SER A 4 -0.93 -1.06 6.81
CA SER A 4 -1.63 -0.30 5.79
C SER A 4 -1.17 1.15 5.76
N VAL A 5 -1.10 1.71 4.57
CA VAL A 5 -0.84 3.13 4.33
C VAL A 5 -2.00 3.70 3.54
N LEU A 6 -2.61 4.78 4.04
CA LEU A 6 -3.72 5.48 3.41
C LEU A 6 -3.18 6.78 2.83
N VAL A 7 -3.27 6.93 1.51
CA VAL A 7 -2.88 8.14 0.78
C VAL A 7 -4.08 8.71 0.03
N PRO A 8 -4.15 10.04 -0.12
CA PRO A 8 -5.29 10.65 -0.80
C PRO A 8 -5.18 10.52 -2.31
N SER A 9 -6.32 10.55 -2.98
CA SER A 9 -6.40 10.57 -4.44
C SER A 9 -5.78 11.83 -5.07
N SER A 10 -5.63 12.89 -4.28
CA SER A 10 -4.99 14.16 -4.63
C SER A 10 -3.49 14.23 -4.31
N LEU A 11 -2.82 13.12 -3.94
CA LEU A 11 -1.42 13.18 -3.47
C LEU A 11 -0.44 13.79 -4.48
N VAL A 12 -0.77 13.75 -5.78
CA VAL A 12 0.04 14.32 -6.87
C VAL A 12 -0.45 15.68 -7.36
N ARG A 13 -1.32 16.38 -6.59
CA ARG A 13 -1.94 17.66 -7.00
C ARG A 13 -0.98 18.80 -7.32
N GLU A 14 0.23 18.76 -6.78
CA GLU A 14 1.27 19.77 -6.99
C GLU A 14 2.20 19.42 -8.17
N ALA A 15 2.07 18.24 -8.79
CA ALA A 15 2.91 17.86 -9.92
C ALA A 15 2.56 18.68 -11.17
N GLU A 16 3.58 19.13 -11.90
CA GLU A 16 3.40 19.97 -13.09
C GLU A 16 3.12 19.14 -14.35
N ASP A 17 3.58 17.88 -14.37
CA ASP A 17 3.36 16.97 -15.48
C ASP A 17 3.14 15.50 -15.03
N LYS A 18 2.64 14.69 -15.96
CA LYS A 18 2.31 13.27 -15.70
C LYS A 18 3.56 12.45 -15.35
N ARG A 19 4.73 12.85 -15.83
CA ARG A 19 6.01 12.16 -15.57
C ARG A 19 6.45 12.40 -14.13
N GLU A 20 6.33 13.62 -13.63
CA GLU A 20 6.56 13.97 -12.23
C GLU A 20 5.55 13.26 -11.33
N ALA A 21 4.26 13.32 -11.65
CA ALA A 21 3.21 12.63 -10.90
C ALA A 21 3.49 11.12 -10.79
N THR A 22 3.87 10.49 -11.91
CA THR A 22 4.28 9.07 -11.93
C THR A 22 5.49 8.80 -11.04
N ARG A 23 6.49 9.69 -11.04
CA ARG A 23 7.69 9.55 -10.20
C ARG A 23 7.35 9.65 -8.71
N LYS A 24 6.49 10.59 -8.31
CA LYS A 24 6.02 10.74 -6.92
C LYS A 24 5.33 9.48 -6.40
N LEU A 25 4.43 8.93 -7.21
CA LEU A 25 3.78 7.64 -6.91
C LEU A 25 4.78 6.49 -6.82
N GLY A 26 5.84 6.55 -7.63
CA GLY A 26 6.99 5.67 -7.52
C GLY A 26 7.67 5.70 -6.16
N TYR A 27 7.81 6.87 -5.53
CA TYR A 27 8.39 6.99 -4.19
C TYR A 27 7.48 6.42 -3.09
N VAL A 28 6.16 6.61 -3.19
CA VAL A 28 5.19 5.97 -2.29
C VAL A 28 5.26 4.44 -2.42
N ALA A 29 5.22 3.92 -3.65
CA ALA A 29 5.38 2.49 -3.93
C ALA A 29 6.72 1.95 -3.40
N ARG A 30 7.78 2.76 -3.47
CA ARG A 30 9.09 2.40 -2.96
C ARG A 30 9.10 2.29 -1.45
N ALA A 31 8.57 3.27 -0.75
CA ALA A 31 8.44 3.27 0.70
C ALA A 31 7.62 2.06 1.17
N ALA A 32 6.46 1.81 0.54
CA ALA A 32 5.62 0.65 0.83
C ALA A 32 6.41 -0.68 0.74
N ALA A 33 7.19 -0.85 -0.34
CA ALA A 33 8.01 -2.03 -0.53
C ALA A 33 9.21 -2.12 0.44
N VAL A 34 9.86 -0.99 0.78
CA VAL A 34 11.01 -0.96 1.73
C VAL A 34 10.55 -1.35 3.14
N PHE A 35 9.43 -0.79 3.58
CA PHE A 35 8.95 -0.95 4.95
C PHE A 35 7.97 -2.13 5.13
N ARG A 36 7.84 -2.98 4.10
CA ARG A 36 6.98 -4.17 4.11
C ARG A 36 5.54 -3.84 4.49
N ILE A 37 4.99 -2.83 3.83
CA ILE A 37 3.56 -2.52 3.86
C ILE A 37 2.82 -3.62 3.09
N ASP A 38 1.67 -4.05 3.60
CA ASP A 38 0.84 -5.07 2.99
C ASP A 38 -0.21 -4.45 2.05
N ARG A 39 -0.66 -3.24 2.38
CA ARG A 39 -1.74 -2.55 1.66
C ARG A 39 -1.48 -1.04 1.54
N VAL A 40 -1.63 -0.51 0.34
CA VAL A 40 -1.73 0.92 0.08
C VAL A 40 -3.17 1.23 -0.34
N VAL A 41 -3.86 2.02 0.46
CA VAL A 41 -5.24 2.43 0.22
C VAL A 41 -5.23 3.84 -0.35
N VAL A 42 -5.88 4.04 -1.49
CA VAL A 42 -6.12 5.37 -2.08
C VAL A 42 -7.52 5.81 -1.66
N PHE A 43 -7.62 6.82 -0.81
CA PHE A 43 -8.92 7.35 -0.38
C PHE A 43 -9.31 8.62 -1.16
N PRO A 44 -10.61 8.86 -1.42
CA PRO A 44 -11.05 10.04 -2.17
C PRO A 44 -10.74 11.37 -1.45
N ASP A 45 -10.23 12.34 -2.20
CA ASP A 45 -10.09 13.76 -1.82
C ASP A 45 -10.44 14.64 -3.03
N GLU A 46 -11.68 14.54 -3.52
CA GLU A 46 -12.13 15.14 -4.78
C GLU A 46 -11.92 16.66 -4.81
N ASP A 47 -12.14 17.35 -3.69
CA ASP A 47 -11.90 18.79 -3.55
C ASP A 47 -10.41 19.18 -3.66
N GLY A 48 -9.51 18.21 -3.47
CA GLY A 48 -8.06 18.41 -3.56
C GLY A 48 -7.47 18.01 -4.91
N GLU A 49 -8.20 17.22 -5.71
CA GLU A 49 -7.78 16.76 -7.02
C GLU A 49 -7.61 17.95 -7.99
N ARG A 50 -6.63 17.83 -8.88
CA ARG A 50 -6.39 18.80 -9.96
C ARG A 50 -6.38 18.10 -11.31
N GLN A 51 -5.19 17.86 -11.86
CA GLN A 51 -5.03 17.25 -13.18
C GLN A 51 -5.18 15.72 -13.17
N TRP A 52 -4.89 15.09 -12.03
CA TRP A 52 -5.02 13.64 -11.84
C TRP A 52 -5.74 13.35 -10.54
N GLY A 53 -6.62 12.35 -10.59
CA GLY A 53 -7.40 11.89 -9.46
C GLY A 53 -7.16 10.41 -9.12
N GLY A 54 -8.07 9.85 -8.33
CA GLY A 54 -7.91 8.52 -7.73
C GLY A 54 -7.63 7.38 -8.73
N GLY A 55 -8.25 7.40 -9.91
CA GLY A 55 -8.04 6.37 -10.92
C GLY A 55 -6.61 6.34 -11.48
N PHE A 56 -5.98 7.51 -11.66
CA PHE A 56 -4.59 7.61 -12.07
C PHE A 56 -3.65 7.12 -10.96
N VAL A 57 -3.87 7.62 -9.74
CA VAL A 57 -3.07 7.27 -8.55
C VAL A 57 -3.09 5.76 -8.30
N GLU A 58 -4.28 5.16 -8.28
CA GLU A 58 -4.47 3.72 -8.10
C GLU A 58 -3.79 2.93 -9.22
N THR A 59 -4.02 3.31 -10.49
CA THR A 59 -3.47 2.58 -11.65
C THR A 59 -1.95 2.53 -11.63
N VAL A 60 -1.30 3.67 -11.38
CA VAL A 60 0.17 3.75 -11.33
C VAL A 60 0.74 2.97 -10.14
N LEU A 61 0.11 3.06 -8.96
CA LEU A 61 0.54 2.30 -7.77
C LEU A 61 0.34 0.79 -7.96
N ARG A 62 -0.80 0.36 -8.53
CA ARG A 62 -1.05 -1.05 -8.89
C ARG A 62 -0.02 -1.56 -9.88
N TYR A 63 0.33 -0.75 -10.90
CA TYR A 63 1.36 -1.11 -11.87
C TYR A 63 2.73 -1.25 -11.21
N ALA A 64 3.10 -0.33 -10.32
CA ALA A 64 4.35 -0.40 -9.57
C ALA A 64 4.41 -1.67 -8.70
N ALA A 65 3.31 -2.01 -8.03
CA ALA A 65 3.17 -3.21 -7.18
C ALA A 65 3.14 -4.54 -7.97
N THR A 66 2.93 -4.50 -9.28
CA THR A 66 2.79 -5.70 -10.12
C THR A 66 4.15 -6.20 -10.62
N PRO A 67 4.46 -7.51 -10.46
CA PRO A 67 5.69 -8.09 -10.99
C PRO A 67 5.88 -7.80 -12.48
N PRO A 68 7.10 -7.47 -12.94
CA PRO A 68 7.34 -7.09 -14.33
C PRO A 68 6.79 -8.08 -15.37
N TYR A 69 6.86 -9.38 -15.10
CA TYR A 69 6.38 -10.45 -15.99
C TYR A 69 4.85 -10.57 -16.07
N LEU A 70 4.10 -9.91 -15.18
CA LEU A 70 2.62 -9.89 -15.19
C LEU A 70 2.03 -8.60 -15.74
N ARG A 71 2.83 -7.53 -15.90
CA ARG A 71 2.33 -6.19 -16.24
C ARG A 71 1.59 -6.14 -17.57
N LYS A 72 2.10 -6.85 -18.59
CA LYS A 72 1.46 -6.89 -19.91
C LYS A 72 0.06 -7.49 -19.83
N GLU A 73 -0.09 -8.58 -19.07
CA GLU A 73 -1.38 -9.25 -18.87
C GLU A 73 -2.33 -8.38 -18.04
N ALA A 74 -1.82 -7.74 -16.99
CA ALA A 74 -2.65 -7.06 -15.99
C ALA A 74 -3.14 -5.67 -16.42
N PHE A 75 -2.42 -4.96 -17.29
CA PHE A 75 -2.70 -3.55 -17.59
C PHE A 75 -2.99 -3.25 -19.05
N ASP A 76 -2.57 -4.12 -19.98
CA ASP A 76 -2.54 -3.80 -21.41
C ASP A 76 -1.91 -2.40 -21.66
N THR A 77 -2.42 -1.63 -22.62
CA THR A 77 -1.98 -0.27 -22.93
C THR A 77 -2.91 0.75 -22.28
N ARG A 78 -2.35 1.66 -21.47
CA ARG A 78 -3.10 2.69 -20.73
C ARG A 78 -2.39 4.04 -20.75
N ASP A 79 -3.16 5.12 -20.89
CA ASP A 79 -2.65 6.49 -20.95
C ASP A 79 -2.06 6.94 -19.61
N GLU A 80 -2.57 6.42 -18.49
CA GLU A 80 -2.03 6.63 -17.15
C GLU A 80 -0.60 6.11 -17.03
N LEU A 81 -0.25 5.09 -17.81
CA LEU A 81 1.03 4.39 -17.76
C LEU A 81 2.03 4.89 -18.81
N ALA A 82 1.72 5.96 -19.54
CA ALA A 82 2.60 6.53 -20.59
C ALA A 82 4.02 6.83 -20.09
N TYR A 83 4.19 7.16 -18.80
CA TYR A 83 5.49 7.44 -18.18
C TYR A 83 5.96 6.36 -17.20
N ALA A 84 5.38 5.15 -17.23
CA ALA A 84 5.72 4.07 -16.31
C ALA A 84 7.23 3.70 -16.28
N GLY A 85 7.98 4.05 -17.35
CA GLY A 85 9.43 3.88 -17.41
C GLY A 85 10.23 4.71 -16.40
N VAL A 86 9.65 5.75 -15.78
CA VAL A 86 10.32 6.53 -14.72
C VAL A 86 10.11 5.97 -13.32
N LEU A 87 9.26 4.94 -13.17
CA LEU A 87 9.02 4.32 -11.88
C LEU A 87 10.30 3.67 -11.35
N PRO A 88 10.68 3.93 -10.08
CA PRO A 88 11.83 3.30 -9.47
C PRO A 88 11.59 1.78 -9.33
N PRO A 89 12.63 0.95 -9.53
CA PRO A 89 12.47 -0.50 -9.45
C PRO A 89 12.19 -0.93 -8.01
N LEU A 90 11.16 -1.77 -7.80
CA LEU A 90 10.84 -2.27 -6.44
C LEU A 90 11.74 -3.43 -5.98
N ARG A 91 12.21 -4.26 -6.92
CA ARG A 91 13.11 -5.42 -6.67
C ARG A 91 12.70 -6.28 -5.46
N LEU A 92 11.41 -6.61 -5.35
CA LEU A 92 10.91 -7.47 -4.29
C LEU A 92 11.46 -8.90 -4.45
N SER A 93 11.83 -9.55 -3.35
CA SER A 93 12.37 -10.92 -3.36
C SER A 93 11.39 -11.94 -3.93
N SER A 94 10.09 -11.68 -3.79
CA SER A 94 9.01 -12.48 -4.40
C SER A 94 9.04 -12.47 -5.93
N TRP A 95 9.68 -11.48 -6.56
CA TRP A 95 9.71 -11.34 -8.02
C TRP A 95 10.82 -12.14 -8.68
N THR A 96 11.90 -12.43 -7.95
CA THR A 96 13.04 -13.19 -8.47
C THR A 96 12.88 -14.70 -8.27
N GLY A 97 11.89 -15.14 -7.47
CA GLY A 97 11.67 -16.53 -7.10
C GLY A 97 12.75 -16.99 -6.11
N SER A 98 12.36 -17.36 -4.90
CA SER A 98 13.30 -17.89 -3.92
C SER A 98 13.85 -19.25 -4.35
N ASP A 99 15.15 -19.44 -4.10
CA ASP A 99 15.89 -20.66 -4.41
C ASP A 99 15.32 -21.89 -3.71
N SER A 100 15.47 -23.00 -4.42
CA SER A 100 15.01 -24.34 -4.09
C SER A 100 15.60 -24.89 -2.80
N SER A 101 14.91 -24.72 -1.67
CA SER A 101 15.06 -25.59 -0.50
C SER A 101 13.86 -26.56 -0.43
N GLY A 102 13.94 -27.63 -1.25
CA GLY A 102 13.13 -28.86 -1.14
C GLY A 102 11.61 -28.78 -1.37
N SER A 103 10.97 -27.62 -1.28
CA SER A 103 9.51 -27.47 -1.16
C SER A 103 8.83 -26.76 -2.35
N GLY A 104 9.60 -26.39 -3.37
CA GLY A 104 9.15 -25.63 -4.54
C GLY A 104 9.26 -24.12 -4.35
N SER A 105 9.29 -23.37 -5.46
CA SER A 105 9.41 -21.90 -5.42
C SER A 105 8.04 -21.24 -5.43
N LEU A 106 7.79 -20.28 -4.54
CA LEU A 106 6.62 -19.41 -4.57
C LEU A 106 6.80 -18.32 -5.63
N ARG A 107 5.72 -18.02 -6.37
CA ARG A 107 5.65 -16.93 -7.34
C ARG A 107 4.26 -16.31 -7.35
N GLN A 108 4.16 -15.07 -7.81
CA GLN A 108 2.86 -14.47 -8.11
C GLN A 108 2.37 -14.93 -9.49
N GLY A 109 1.07 -15.06 -9.61
CA GLY A 109 0.38 -15.18 -10.89
C GLY A 109 -0.84 -14.28 -10.94
N ILE A 110 -1.40 -14.14 -12.13
CA ILE A 110 -2.68 -13.48 -12.36
C ILE A 110 -3.65 -14.48 -12.96
N VAL A 111 -4.86 -14.55 -12.41
CA VAL A 111 -5.93 -15.38 -12.93
C VAL A 111 -6.38 -14.79 -14.27
N THR A 112 -6.24 -15.55 -15.35
CA THR A 112 -6.66 -15.13 -16.69
C THR A 112 -8.05 -15.64 -17.04
N GLN A 113 -8.51 -16.69 -16.37
CA GLN A 113 -9.83 -17.28 -16.63
C GLN A 113 -10.24 -18.16 -15.44
N VAL A 114 -11.48 -18.01 -14.98
CA VAL A 114 -12.13 -18.95 -14.07
C VAL A 114 -13.01 -19.89 -14.91
N GLY A 115 -12.69 -21.19 -14.89
CA GLY A 115 -13.42 -22.23 -15.60
C GLY A 115 -14.49 -22.89 -14.74
N SER A 116 -15.25 -23.81 -15.35
CA SER A 116 -16.18 -24.66 -14.63
C SER A 116 -15.44 -25.71 -13.77
N GLU A 117 -16.12 -26.24 -12.76
CA GLU A 117 -15.61 -27.33 -11.90
C GLU A 117 -14.35 -26.97 -11.09
N GLY A 118 -14.23 -25.71 -10.65
CA GLY A 118 -13.13 -25.26 -9.79
C GLY A 118 -11.76 -25.28 -10.48
N ARG A 119 -11.73 -25.17 -11.82
CA ARG A 119 -10.48 -25.02 -12.58
C ARG A 119 -10.21 -23.56 -12.88
N VAL A 120 -8.97 -23.14 -12.65
CA VAL A 120 -8.54 -21.75 -12.82
C VAL A 120 -7.32 -21.71 -13.70
N ARG A 121 -7.32 -20.83 -14.72
CA ARG A 121 -6.16 -20.60 -15.58
C ARG A 121 -5.38 -19.41 -15.08
N VAL A 122 -4.07 -19.60 -14.90
CA VAL A 122 -3.21 -18.60 -14.25
C VAL A 122 -1.95 -18.37 -15.06
N ASN A 123 -1.64 -17.10 -15.36
CA ASN A 123 -0.35 -16.69 -15.90
C ASN A 123 0.60 -16.41 -14.73
N CYS A 124 1.72 -17.13 -14.66
CA CYS A 124 2.72 -17.01 -13.59
C CYS A 124 4.16 -16.89 -14.13
N GLY A 125 4.31 -16.32 -15.33
CA GLY A 125 5.61 -16.16 -15.98
C GLY A 125 6.20 -17.47 -16.54
N MET A 126 5.37 -18.51 -16.68
CA MET A 126 5.72 -19.73 -17.42
C MET A 126 5.48 -19.52 -18.92
N GLN A 127 6.01 -20.41 -19.78
CA GLN A 127 5.84 -20.31 -21.23
C GLN A 127 4.36 -20.24 -21.67
N HIS A 128 3.48 -20.92 -20.94
CA HIS A 128 2.04 -20.91 -21.16
C HIS A 128 1.33 -20.78 -19.81
N PRO A 129 0.14 -20.14 -19.76
CA PRO A 129 -0.71 -20.17 -18.59
C PRO A 129 -1.03 -21.61 -18.16
N ILE A 130 -1.08 -21.85 -16.86
CA ILE A 130 -1.27 -23.18 -16.27
C ILE A 130 -2.70 -23.31 -15.73
N SER A 131 -3.30 -24.48 -15.89
CA SER A 131 -4.59 -24.81 -15.27
C SER A 131 -4.37 -25.43 -13.90
N LEU A 132 -4.91 -24.79 -12.87
CA LEU A 132 -4.83 -25.18 -11.47
C LEU A 132 -6.23 -25.47 -10.93
N HIS A 133 -6.29 -26.16 -9.79
CA HIS A 133 -7.52 -26.30 -9.03
C HIS A 133 -7.63 -25.18 -7.99
N GLU A 134 -8.82 -24.64 -7.86
CA GLU A 134 -9.19 -23.71 -6.79
C GLU A 134 -9.12 -24.43 -5.43
N PRO A 135 -8.34 -23.91 -4.46
CA PRO A 135 -8.30 -24.49 -3.12
C PRO A 135 -9.64 -24.32 -2.40
N PRO A 136 -10.05 -25.28 -1.55
CA PRO A 136 -11.23 -25.11 -0.72
C PRO A 136 -11.11 -23.85 0.15
N GLY A 137 -12.12 -22.96 0.08
CA GLY A 137 -12.16 -21.72 0.85
C GLY A 137 -11.42 -20.54 0.24
N MET A 138 -10.83 -20.69 -0.96
CA MET A 138 -10.16 -19.61 -1.70
C MET A 138 -10.90 -19.34 -3.02
N ALA A 139 -11.94 -18.50 -2.95
CA ALA A 139 -12.62 -18.02 -4.15
C ALA A 139 -11.71 -17.07 -4.92
N VAL A 140 -11.50 -17.33 -6.21
CA VAL A 140 -10.65 -16.48 -7.06
C VAL A 140 -11.44 -15.90 -8.23
N SER A 141 -11.13 -14.65 -8.57
CA SER A 141 -11.75 -13.91 -9.66
C SER A 141 -10.78 -13.68 -10.82
N GLU A 142 -11.32 -13.44 -12.02
CA GLU A 142 -10.50 -13.04 -13.16
C GLU A 142 -9.76 -11.72 -12.87
N GLY A 143 -8.49 -11.63 -13.27
CA GLY A 143 -7.61 -10.50 -12.97
C GLY A 143 -7.02 -10.49 -11.56
N GLU A 144 -7.41 -11.44 -10.70
CA GLU A 144 -6.91 -11.53 -9.33
C GLU A 144 -5.44 -11.98 -9.29
N ARG A 145 -4.65 -11.34 -8.42
CA ARG A 145 -3.26 -11.75 -8.15
C ARG A 145 -3.25 -12.85 -7.10
N VAL A 146 -2.68 -14.00 -7.45
CA VAL A 146 -2.64 -15.20 -6.62
C VAL A 146 -1.21 -15.65 -6.36
N THR A 147 -0.98 -16.35 -5.25
CA THR A 147 0.30 -17.02 -4.98
C THR A 147 0.26 -18.45 -5.50
N ILE A 148 1.29 -18.82 -6.27
CA ILE A 148 1.46 -20.16 -6.81
C ILE A 148 2.73 -20.78 -6.26
N ARG A 149 2.61 -21.99 -5.73
CA ARG A 149 3.75 -22.84 -5.39
C ARG A 149 4.07 -23.74 -6.56
N VAL A 150 5.26 -23.60 -7.13
CA VAL A 150 5.76 -24.44 -8.24
C VAL A 150 6.77 -25.44 -7.70
N SER A 151 6.38 -26.72 -7.63
CA SER A 151 7.21 -27.81 -7.11
C SER A 151 8.05 -28.50 -8.19
N SER A 152 7.61 -28.48 -9.45
CA SER A 152 8.42 -28.94 -10.59
C SER A 152 8.07 -28.13 -11.84
N ARG A 153 9.08 -27.91 -12.70
CA ARG A 153 8.90 -27.27 -14.01
C ARG A 153 8.82 -28.28 -15.17
N ARG A 154 9.31 -29.51 -14.96
CA ARG A 154 9.35 -30.58 -15.96
C ARG A 154 9.15 -31.94 -15.26
N PRO A 155 7.95 -32.53 -15.32
CA PRO A 155 6.68 -31.93 -15.75
C PRO A 155 6.24 -30.79 -14.81
N VAL A 156 5.40 -29.87 -15.29
CA VAL A 156 4.91 -28.75 -14.46
C VAL A 156 4.02 -29.31 -13.34
N ARG A 157 4.39 -29.00 -12.09
CA ARG A 157 3.60 -29.29 -10.88
C ARG A 157 3.49 -28.01 -10.08
N ALA A 158 2.27 -27.49 -9.98
CA ALA A 158 1.99 -26.25 -9.28
C ALA A 158 0.62 -26.31 -8.59
N LYS A 159 0.44 -25.48 -7.57
CA LYS A 159 -0.84 -25.30 -6.88
C LYS A 159 -1.01 -23.86 -6.40
N LEU A 160 -2.26 -23.41 -6.32
CA LEU A 160 -2.61 -22.19 -5.60
C LEU A 160 -2.39 -22.41 -4.11
N VAL A 161 -1.86 -21.39 -3.44
CA VAL A 161 -1.63 -21.39 -2.00
C VAL A 161 -2.01 -20.04 -1.43
N ASP A 162 -2.49 -20.04 -0.20
CA ASP A 162 -2.75 -18.84 0.58
C ASP A 162 -1.49 -18.44 1.40
N ASP A 163 -0.34 -18.46 0.72
CA ASP A 163 0.92 -18.03 1.32
C ASP A 163 1.17 -16.56 0.87
N PRO A 164 1.26 -15.60 1.80
CA PRO A 164 1.56 -14.22 1.43
C PRO A 164 2.98 -14.11 0.89
N LEU A 165 3.12 -13.43 -0.25
CA LEU A 165 4.42 -13.09 -0.83
C LEU A 165 4.80 -11.65 -0.50
N PRO A 166 6.10 -11.36 -0.26
CA PRO A 166 6.58 -9.99 -0.09
C PRO A 166 6.07 -9.07 -1.20
N GLY A 167 5.48 -7.94 -0.81
CA GLY A 167 4.87 -6.96 -1.70
C GLY A 167 3.65 -6.34 -1.04
N PHE A 168 2.93 -5.52 -1.81
CA PHE A 168 1.72 -4.85 -1.33
C PHE A 168 0.59 -4.93 -2.34
N SER A 169 -0.63 -4.85 -1.81
CA SER A 169 -1.87 -4.63 -2.54
C SER A 169 -2.17 -3.14 -2.63
N VAL A 170 -2.89 -2.75 -3.68
CA VAL A 170 -3.36 -1.38 -3.85
C VAL A 170 -4.86 -1.44 -4.13
N GLU A 171 -5.64 -0.70 -3.36
CA GLU A 171 -7.09 -0.60 -3.49
C GLU A 171 -7.54 0.85 -3.31
N ARG A 172 -8.71 1.18 -3.86
CA ARG A 172 -9.39 2.45 -3.64
C ARG A 172 -10.59 2.20 -2.73
N THR A 173 -10.66 2.89 -1.59
CA THR A 173 -11.80 2.80 -0.67
C THR A 173 -11.92 4.08 0.16
N GLY A 174 -13.07 4.29 0.80
CA GLY A 174 -13.26 5.41 1.73
C GLY A 174 -12.33 5.29 2.94
N LEU A 175 -11.90 6.44 3.48
CA LEU A 175 -11.04 6.46 4.66
C LEU A 175 -11.72 5.83 5.88
N GLY A 176 -13.02 6.11 6.08
CA GLY A 176 -13.81 5.46 7.15
C GLY A 176 -13.85 3.94 7.01
N ASP A 177 -14.15 3.43 5.81
CA ASP A 177 -14.20 1.98 5.54
C ASP A 177 -12.84 1.31 5.78
N ALA A 178 -11.74 1.99 5.43
CA ALA A 178 -10.39 1.49 5.67
C ALA A 178 -10.05 1.42 7.17
N LEU A 179 -10.53 2.39 7.97
CA LEU A 179 -10.32 2.43 9.42
C LEU A 179 -11.23 1.45 10.18
N ASP A 180 -12.40 1.12 9.63
CA ASP A 180 -13.37 0.20 10.24
C ASP A 180 -13.02 -1.29 9.98
N ARG A 181 -11.96 -1.57 9.21
CA ARG A 181 -11.52 -2.95 8.95
C ARG A 181 -11.05 -3.62 10.23
N SER A 182 -11.41 -4.89 10.41
CA SER A 182 -10.95 -5.70 11.55
C SER A 182 -9.43 -5.87 11.61
N ASP A 183 -8.74 -5.69 10.48
CA ASP A 183 -7.29 -5.75 10.35
C ASP A 183 -6.60 -4.36 10.35
N ALA A 184 -7.31 -3.29 10.74
CA ALA A 184 -6.75 -1.94 10.74
C ALA A 184 -5.63 -1.75 11.79
N GLY A 185 -5.62 -2.55 12.87
CA GLY A 185 -4.63 -2.45 13.93
C GLY A 185 -4.64 -1.07 14.61
N VAL A 186 -3.46 -0.53 14.91
CA VAL A 186 -3.32 0.84 15.44
C VAL A 186 -3.56 1.86 14.33
N ARG A 187 -4.56 2.72 14.47
CA ARG A 187 -4.94 3.75 13.49
C ARG A 187 -4.24 5.06 13.81
N ILE A 188 -3.30 5.46 12.97
CA ILE A 188 -2.48 6.65 13.17
C ILE A 188 -2.79 7.67 12.06
N ALA A 189 -3.21 8.86 12.45
CA ALA A 189 -3.28 10.02 11.57
C ALA A 189 -1.96 10.81 11.63
N THR A 190 -1.45 11.24 10.48
CA THR A 190 -0.26 12.10 10.41
C THR A 190 -0.66 13.57 10.23
N SER A 191 -0.09 14.45 11.06
CA SER A 191 -0.33 15.89 10.99
C SER A 191 0.77 16.64 11.75
N ARG A 192 1.14 17.84 11.26
CA ARG A 192 2.01 18.78 12.00
C ARG A 192 1.42 19.23 13.34
N HIS A 193 0.10 19.11 13.49
CA HIS A 193 -0.66 19.42 14.71
C HIS A 193 -0.78 18.22 15.67
N GLY A 194 -0.27 17.04 15.28
CA GLY A 194 -0.28 15.87 16.14
C GLY A 194 0.82 15.90 17.21
N GLU A 195 0.81 14.89 18.09
CA GLU A 195 1.84 14.67 19.10
C GLU A 195 3.21 14.54 18.43
N PRO A 196 4.22 15.37 18.78
CA PRO A 196 5.58 15.22 18.28
C PRO A 196 6.13 13.84 18.62
N LEU A 197 6.45 13.05 17.59
CA LEU A 197 7.03 11.73 17.78
C LEU A 197 8.40 11.87 18.42
N SER A 198 8.59 11.22 19.56
CA SER A 198 9.85 11.25 20.31
C SER A 198 10.34 9.82 20.54
N VAL A 199 11.61 9.68 20.94
CA VAL A 199 12.17 8.38 21.35
C VAL A 199 11.36 7.76 22.49
N ALA A 200 10.85 8.60 23.40
CA ALA A 200 10.06 8.15 24.55
C ALA A 200 8.68 7.60 24.13
N SER A 201 7.96 8.28 23.22
CA SER A 201 6.64 7.83 22.77
C SER A 201 6.73 6.66 21.77
N LEU A 202 7.83 6.55 21.01
CA LEU A 202 8.00 5.53 19.99
C LEU A 202 7.92 4.09 20.55
N GLY A 203 8.43 3.84 21.76
CA GLY A 203 8.39 2.51 22.38
C GLY A 203 6.97 1.95 22.49
N GLY A 204 6.02 2.77 22.98
CA GLY A 204 4.62 2.37 23.13
C GLY A 204 3.93 2.08 21.79
N TYR A 205 4.23 2.86 20.75
CA TYR A 205 3.71 2.58 19.41
C TYR A 205 4.29 1.29 18.83
N ARG A 206 5.60 1.05 19.00
CA ARG A 206 6.25 -0.17 18.46
C ARG A 206 5.63 -1.45 19.00
N GLU A 207 5.41 -1.53 20.31
CA GLU A 207 4.80 -2.70 20.95
C GLU A 207 3.39 -2.95 20.42
N ARG A 208 2.57 -1.90 20.34
CA ARG A 208 1.20 -2.00 19.81
C ARG A 208 1.20 -2.39 18.33
N ILE A 209 2.06 -1.78 17.51
CA ILE A 209 2.16 -2.09 16.08
C ILE A 209 2.65 -3.53 15.84
N ALA A 210 3.58 -4.02 16.65
CA ALA A 210 4.05 -5.40 16.56
C ALA A 210 2.95 -6.41 16.90
N ARG A 211 2.13 -6.10 17.92
CA ARG A 211 1.02 -6.96 18.36
C ARG A 211 -0.19 -6.88 17.45
N ASP A 212 -0.60 -5.69 17.03
CA ASP A 212 -1.93 -5.44 16.45
C ASP A 212 -1.87 -5.05 14.96
N GLY A 213 -0.69 -4.69 14.44
CA GLY A 213 -0.55 -4.08 13.12
C GLY A 213 -0.79 -2.58 13.15
N VAL A 214 -0.84 -1.96 11.97
CA VAL A 214 -0.98 -0.49 11.87
C VAL A 214 -1.67 -0.07 10.59
N THR A 215 -2.42 1.02 10.68
CA THR A 215 -2.98 1.76 9.55
C THR A 215 -2.58 3.22 9.71
N VAL A 216 -1.75 3.74 8.79
CA VAL A 216 -1.24 5.11 8.85
C VAL A 216 -1.86 5.94 7.73
N ALA A 217 -2.53 7.04 8.07
CA ALA A 217 -3.15 7.95 7.12
C ALA A 217 -2.34 9.23 6.91
N PHE A 218 -2.24 9.63 5.64
CA PHE A 218 -1.50 10.80 5.20
C PHE A 218 -2.43 11.80 4.51
N GLY A 219 -2.16 13.09 4.74
CA GLY A 219 -2.82 14.18 4.04
C GLY A 219 -2.15 14.52 2.71
N ALA A 220 -2.87 15.27 1.88
CA ALA A 220 -2.35 15.78 0.61
C ALA A 220 -1.45 17.01 0.84
N PRO A 221 -0.49 17.29 -0.05
CA PRO A 221 0.36 18.49 0.05
C PRO A 221 -0.49 19.76 0.07
N GLU A 222 -0.12 20.72 0.94
CA GLU A 222 -0.80 22.01 1.18
C GLU A 222 -2.23 21.94 1.76
N ARG A 223 -2.84 20.75 1.88
CA ARG A 223 -4.14 20.54 2.53
C ARG A 223 -3.96 19.92 3.92
N GLY A 224 -3.14 18.88 4.02
CA GLY A 224 -3.02 18.07 5.24
C GLY A 224 -4.28 17.24 5.53
N LEU A 225 -4.17 16.31 6.47
CA LEU A 225 -5.26 15.39 6.79
C LEU A 225 -6.46 16.06 7.52
N PRO A 226 -6.28 17.00 8.48
CA PRO A 226 -7.42 17.55 9.21
C PRO A 226 -8.49 18.22 8.32
N PRO A 227 -8.15 19.12 7.37
CA PRO A 227 -9.15 19.74 6.50
C PRO A 227 -9.91 18.72 5.63
N MET A 228 -9.24 17.65 5.22
CA MET A 228 -9.84 16.58 4.42
C MET A 228 -10.87 15.76 5.21
N LEU A 229 -10.77 15.77 6.53
CA LEU A 229 -11.69 15.09 7.44
C LEU A 229 -12.74 16.03 8.04
N GLY A 230 -12.72 17.32 7.67
CA GLY A 230 -13.55 18.33 8.31
C GLY A 230 -13.21 18.56 9.79
N VAL A 231 -11.98 18.26 10.19
CA VAL A 231 -11.48 18.41 11.57
C VAL A 231 -10.62 19.67 11.66
N SER A 232 -10.83 20.49 12.70
CA SER A 232 -10.01 21.67 12.94
C SER A 232 -8.64 21.31 13.50
N ALA A 233 -7.64 22.15 13.26
CA ALA A 233 -6.32 21.98 13.89
C ALA A 233 -6.43 22.02 15.43
N ASP A 234 -7.33 22.84 15.97
CA ASP A 234 -7.57 22.95 17.41
C ASP A 234 -8.10 21.63 17.99
N ALA A 235 -9.04 20.96 17.33
CA ALA A 235 -9.54 19.66 17.78
C ALA A 235 -8.44 18.59 17.80
N VAL A 236 -7.50 18.62 16.84
CA VAL A 236 -6.32 17.75 16.86
C VAL A 236 -5.42 18.09 18.04
N ASN A 237 -5.09 19.37 18.22
CA ASN A 237 -4.24 19.83 19.32
C ASN A 237 -4.84 19.47 20.70
N GLU A 238 -6.15 19.67 20.88
CA GLU A 238 -6.88 19.33 22.11
C GLU A 238 -6.72 17.84 22.44
N SER A 239 -6.90 16.95 21.46
CA SER A 239 -6.71 15.50 21.65
C SER A 239 -5.29 15.09 22.02
N VAL A 240 -4.30 15.94 21.72
CA VAL A 240 -2.89 15.72 22.09
C VAL A 240 -2.60 16.27 23.48
N THR A 241 -3.17 17.42 23.85
CA THR A 241 -2.91 18.09 25.12
C THR A 241 -3.74 17.55 26.28
N ASP A 242 -4.94 17.04 26.01
CA ASP A 242 -5.86 16.49 27.00
C ASP A 242 -6.03 14.99 26.79
N SER A 243 -5.42 14.18 27.66
CA SER A 243 -5.49 12.72 27.59
C SER A 243 -6.90 12.15 27.83
N SER A 244 -7.86 12.99 28.26
CA SER A 244 -9.27 12.61 28.40
C SER A 244 -10.10 12.87 27.14
N ALA A 245 -9.57 13.63 26.17
CA ALA A 245 -10.22 13.90 24.91
C ALA A 245 -9.97 12.76 23.90
N ASP A 246 -11.04 12.31 23.24
CA ASP A 246 -10.93 11.29 22.20
C ASP A 246 -10.24 11.86 20.94
N ALA A 247 -9.36 11.07 20.34
CA ALA A 247 -8.75 11.42 19.06
C ALA A 247 -9.82 11.53 17.95
N PRO A 248 -9.84 12.64 17.18
CA PRO A 248 -10.89 12.87 16.21
C PRO A 248 -10.80 11.91 15.02
N ALA A 249 -11.93 11.75 14.33
CA ALA A 249 -12.06 10.99 13.08
C ALA A 249 -11.64 9.50 13.16
N ARG A 250 -11.91 8.85 14.30
CA ARG A 250 -11.73 7.39 14.51
C ARG A 250 -10.27 6.92 14.50
N PHE A 251 -9.32 7.82 14.69
CA PHE A 251 -7.92 7.47 14.89
C PHE A 251 -7.65 7.11 16.35
N ASP A 252 -6.65 6.26 16.59
CA ASP A 252 -6.13 5.97 17.92
C ASP A 252 -5.08 7.02 18.36
N ALA A 253 -4.45 7.69 17.39
CA ALA A 253 -3.46 8.73 17.64
C ALA A 253 -3.31 9.68 16.45
N TRP A 254 -2.99 10.94 16.74
CA TRP A 254 -2.54 11.94 15.78
C TRP A 254 -1.07 12.26 16.05
N LEU A 255 -0.20 11.99 15.08
CA LEU A 255 1.25 12.13 15.23
C LEU A 255 1.86 13.14 14.28
N ASN A 256 2.74 13.97 14.82
CA ASN A 256 3.75 14.68 14.03
C ASN A 256 5.03 13.84 14.00
N THR A 257 5.22 13.09 12.91
CA THR A 257 6.32 12.14 12.73
C THR A 257 7.61 12.77 12.22
N ILE A 258 7.58 14.07 11.89
CA ILE A 258 8.73 14.86 11.44
C ILE A 258 8.76 16.13 12.29
N PRO A 259 9.02 16.00 13.60
CA PRO A 259 9.21 17.17 14.45
C PRO A 259 10.39 18.01 13.92
N ASP A 260 10.33 19.31 14.14
CA ASP A 260 11.37 20.27 13.71
C ASP A 260 11.66 20.26 12.19
N GLN A 261 10.62 20.04 11.36
CA GLN A 261 10.76 20.15 9.91
C GLN A 261 11.32 21.53 9.51
N GLY A 262 12.37 21.53 8.68
CA GLY A 262 13.00 22.76 8.17
C GLY A 262 12.34 23.37 6.93
N SER A 263 11.33 22.68 6.37
CA SER A 263 10.51 23.15 5.25
C SER A 263 9.14 23.57 5.76
N GLU A 264 8.44 24.47 5.07
CA GLU A 264 7.05 24.81 5.39
C GLU A 264 6.10 23.62 5.09
N VAL A 265 6.40 22.86 4.05
CA VAL A 265 5.61 21.72 3.58
C VAL A 265 6.49 20.48 3.50
N VAL A 266 5.96 19.36 3.98
CA VAL A 266 6.47 18.02 3.67
C VAL A 266 5.50 17.36 2.72
N ARG A 267 6.01 16.88 1.58
CA ARG A 267 5.18 16.22 0.57
C ARG A 267 4.74 14.84 1.04
N THR A 268 3.63 14.34 0.52
CA THR A 268 3.07 13.05 0.97
C THR A 268 4.07 11.90 0.79
N GLU A 269 4.80 11.84 -0.32
CA GLU A 269 5.80 10.78 -0.55
C GLU A 269 6.99 10.85 0.41
N GLU A 270 7.38 12.04 0.85
CA GLU A 270 8.43 12.27 1.85
C GLU A 270 7.93 11.89 3.25
N ALA A 271 6.70 12.31 3.58
CA ALA A 271 6.04 12.00 4.84
C ALA A 271 5.84 10.49 5.02
N VAL A 272 5.44 9.77 3.96
CA VAL A 272 5.31 8.30 3.97
C VAL A 272 6.67 7.67 4.28
N LEU A 273 7.73 8.08 3.59
CA LEU A 273 9.06 7.51 3.80
C LEU A 273 9.56 7.74 5.23
N ALA A 274 9.49 8.98 5.72
CA ALA A 274 9.97 9.35 7.06
C ALA A 274 9.16 8.68 8.17
N THR A 275 7.83 8.71 8.06
CA THR A 275 6.93 8.11 9.06
C THR A 275 7.15 6.61 9.19
N LEU A 276 7.19 5.90 8.06
CA LEU A 276 7.43 4.46 8.08
C LEU A 276 8.84 4.12 8.56
N GLY A 277 9.84 4.95 8.24
CA GLY A 277 11.19 4.84 8.78
C GLY A 277 11.20 4.85 10.31
N SER A 278 10.48 5.78 10.92
CA SER A 278 10.38 5.89 12.38
C SER A 278 9.57 4.74 13.00
N LEU A 279 8.41 4.40 12.45
CA LEU A 279 7.48 3.43 13.05
C LEU A 279 7.91 1.96 12.87
N THR A 280 8.91 1.67 12.03
CA THR A 280 9.35 0.30 11.74
C THR A 280 10.71 -0.08 12.33
N LEU A 281 11.29 0.79 13.18
CA LEU A 281 12.55 0.51 13.86
C LEU A 281 12.45 -0.75 14.75
N THR A 282 13.45 -1.63 14.63
CA THR A 282 13.64 -2.81 15.49
C THR A 282 14.69 -2.51 16.56
N GLU A 283 14.62 -3.22 17.69
CA GLU A 283 15.69 -3.22 18.71
C GLU A 283 16.90 -4.02 18.23
#